data_AF-A0A2N1NW54-F1
#
_entry.id   AF-A0A2N1NW54-F1
#
_cell.length_a   1.000
_cell.length_b   1.000
_cell.length_c   1.000
_cell.angle_alpha   90.00
_cell.angle_beta   90.00
_cell.angle_gamma   90.00
#
_symmetry.space_group_name_H-M   'P 1'
#
loop_
_entity.id
_entity.type
_entity.pdbx_description
1 polymer ?
#
loop_
_entity_poly.entity_id
_entity_poly.type
_entity_poly.pdbx_seq_one_letter_code
_entity_poly.pdbx_strand_id
1 'polypeptide(L)'
;MYCMNHIRNDWEILKKLLNCSDDKLVLMFHSLISLMMERPPTANQTSYPERMNWETSFRDNYVTPLTTNITATATNYRMKLNEALTKNKKNNIIECEINQTLVMDKQYRSENLPNLWRTIGIINFDSFRAYYMSDLTRINDYPFLSVFFKHSKQIELLKYLLPIIKFVQILNAKLGYQLLRQTAKNMNFRQFIEKESNDGRKEEIFNNLNTAFNDFKLGWNTVIPFVNRYQCHELPNEKPVMGYNLPVIFGLVEPRDAGIFLCAILDYLVDLQNQFLQEVILIPPGTCKSLKFLDEITFDIELAILKTEPVIPNGYCLQSLRLDHVRSGNIINFAWNDEILAYSQRNLAIARGEDIIYDLTKIETELANILVFEKVYIETLPDSQLYLETFPYHMELFQGCMRILSDIKNLITQEPIPIEKMNSLGFSKNSRLEYASKSTIDGSLNFWPSTVPEELVDELFPENLLVANTYNAYTFTMKKIEQTMKKQVYVAKNRINDLTNLNQTEPTDSINTSRRPRNGRLKFDAM
;
A
#
# COMPACT_ATOMS: atom_id res chain seq x y z
N MET A 1 28.35 -0.65 34.69
CA MET A 1 27.92 0.19 33.54
C MET A 1 27.02 -0.58 32.56
N TYR A 2 27.36 -1.82 32.20
CA TYR A 2 26.55 -2.68 31.30
C TYR A 2 25.08 -2.83 31.71
N CYS A 3 24.77 -3.32 32.92
CA CYS A 3 23.39 -3.52 33.36
C CYS A 3 22.59 -2.21 33.43
N MET A 4 23.25 -1.11 33.83
CA MET A 4 22.60 0.21 33.89
C MET A 4 22.21 0.72 32.50
N ASN A 5 22.98 0.40 31.46
CA ASN A 5 22.63 0.75 30.09
C ASN A 5 21.44 -0.06 29.58
N HIS A 6 21.36 -1.35 29.92
CA HIS A 6 20.18 -2.18 29.62
C HIS A 6 18.93 -1.64 30.32
N ILE A 7 19.01 -1.35 31.62
CA ILE A 7 17.88 -0.76 32.36
C ILE A 7 17.41 0.55 31.73
N ARG A 8 18.32 1.43 31.31
CA ARG A 8 17.96 2.68 30.62
C ARG A 8 17.30 2.43 29.27
N ASN A 9 17.80 1.47 28.49
CA ASN A 9 17.22 1.12 27.22
C ASN A 9 15.81 0.51 27.38
N ASP A 10 15.65 -0.42 28.32
CA ASP A 10 14.38 -1.07 28.62
C ASP A 10 13.36 -0.06 29.15
N TRP A 11 13.79 0.90 29.96
CA TRP A 11 12.98 2.02 30.42
C TRP A 11 12.39 2.82 29.25
N GLU A 12 13.24 3.21 28.30
CA GLU A 12 12.81 3.98 27.11
C GLU A 12 11.91 3.16 26.16
N ILE A 13 12.16 1.86 26.02
CA ILE A 13 11.30 0.97 25.24
C ILE A 13 9.93 0.83 25.92
N LEU A 14 9.89 0.58 27.22
CA LEU A 14 8.65 0.42 27.97
C LEU A 14 7.80 1.69 27.94
N LYS A 15 8.40 2.88 28.05
CA LYS A 15 7.69 4.16 27.88
C LYS A 15 6.98 4.26 26.54
N LYS A 16 7.66 3.87 25.45
CA LYS A 16 7.09 3.90 24.08
C LYS A 16 6.01 2.85 23.86
N LEU A 17 6.16 1.67 24.46
CA LEU A 17 5.19 0.59 24.36
C LEU A 17 3.90 0.90 25.14
N LEU A 18 4.05 1.42 26.36
CA LEU A 18 2.93 1.69 27.28
C LEU A 18 2.38 3.11 27.14
N ASN A 19 2.99 3.94 26.29
CA ASN A 19 2.69 5.35 26.08
C ASN A 19 2.45 6.11 27.40
N CYS A 20 3.46 6.10 28.28
CA CYS A 20 3.36 6.69 29.61
C CYS A 20 4.56 7.60 29.96
N SER A 21 4.35 8.49 30.94
CA SER A 21 5.40 9.34 31.47
C SER A 21 6.34 8.58 32.41
N ASP A 22 7.53 9.13 32.66
CA ASP A 22 8.48 8.58 33.63
C ASP A 22 7.81 8.37 34.99
N ASP A 23 7.04 9.34 35.46
CA ASP A 23 6.35 9.25 36.75
C ASP A 23 5.39 8.06 36.83
N LYS A 24 4.60 7.82 35.77
CA LYS A 24 3.66 6.69 35.74
C LYS A 24 4.41 5.36 35.71
N LEU A 25 5.50 5.28 34.95
CA LEU A 25 6.31 4.08 34.87
C LEU A 25 6.99 3.78 36.22
N VAL A 26 7.53 4.79 36.90
CA VAL A 26 8.08 4.68 38.26
C VAL A 26 7.03 4.12 39.23
N LEU A 27 5.82 4.69 39.24
CA LEU A 27 4.75 4.24 40.12
C LEU A 27 4.31 2.81 39.81
N MET A 28 4.28 2.42 38.53
CA MET A 28 3.98 1.05 38.12
C MET A 28 5.03 0.07 38.64
N PHE A 29 6.32 0.39 38.51
CA PHE A 29 7.39 -0.44 39.07
C PHE A 29 7.35 -0.52 40.60
N HIS A 30 7.06 0.58 41.29
CA HIS A 30 6.88 0.54 42.74
C HIS A 30 5.65 -0.28 43.15
N SER A 31 4.57 -0.24 42.38
CA SER A 31 3.41 -1.12 42.56
C SER A 31 3.79 -2.59 42.37
N LEU A 32 4.58 -2.91 41.34
CA LEU A 32 5.09 -4.25 41.08
C LEU A 32 5.96 -4.76 42.23
N ILE A 33 6.93 -3.95 42.68
CA ILE A 33 7.80 -4.30 43.80
C ILE A 33 6.97 -4.51 45.07
N SER A 34 6.02 -3.64 45.36
CA SER A 34 5.11 -3.79 46.51
C SER A 34 4.35 -5.11 46.46
N LEU A 35 3.83 -5.48 45.29
CA LEU A 35 3.10 -6.73 45.08
C LEU A 35 4.02 -7.95 45.26
N MET A 36 5.26 -7.89 44.76
CA MET A 36 6.27 -8.93 44.96
C MET A 36 6.73 -9.05 46.41
N MET A 37 6.71 -7.97 47.18
CA MET A 37 7.03 -8.00 48.62
C MET A 37 5.90 -8.63 49.43
N GLU A 38 4.64 -8.34 49.08
CA GLU A 38 3.47 -8.97 49.69
C GLU A 38 3.35 -10.46 49.31
N ARG A 39 3.73 -10.80 48.08
CA ARG A 39 3.69 -12.15 47.53
C ARG A 39 5.04 -12.43 46.84
N PRO A 40 6.00 -13.04 47.54
CA PRO A 40 7.31 -13.33 46.95
C PRO A 40 7.21 -14.33 45.79
N PRO A 41 7.86 -14.06 44.65
CA PRO A 41 7.94 -15.04 43.57
C PRO A 41 8.77 -16.25 44.01
N THR A 42 8.52 -17.41 43.39
CA THR A 42 9.27 -18.64 43.65
C THR A 42 10.75 -18.49 43.22
N ALA A 43 11.66 -18.92 44.09
CA ALA A 43 13.10 -18.83 43.86
C ALA A 43 13.65 -20.03 43.05
N ASN A 44 14.73 -19.77 42.30
CA ASN A 44 15.57 -20.71 41.54
C ASN A 44 14.87 -21.47 40.40
N GLN A 45 15.35 -21.24 39.17
CA GLN A 45 14.97 -21.98 37.98
C GLN A 45 16.22 -22.63 37.41
N THR A 46 16.30 -23.96 37.43
CA THR A 46 17.49 -24.70 36.98
C THR A 46 17.27 -25.39 35.63
N SER A 47 16.01 -25.64 35.27
CA SER A 47 15.63 -26.25 33.99
C SER A 47 14.77 -25.32 33.12
N TYR A 48 14.74 -25.60 31.81
CA TYR A 48 13.92 -24.85 30.85
C TYR A 48 12.40 -24.89 31.17
N PRO A 49 11.79 -26.06 31.50
CA PRO A 49 10.37 -26.11 31.86
C PRO A 49 10.03 -25.33 33.14
N GLU A 50 10.91 -25.38 34.14
CA GLU A 50 10.82 -24.59 35.38
C GLU A 50 10.78 -23.09 35.05
N ARG A 51 11.71 -22.61 34.22
CA ARG A 51 11.76 -21.22 33.77
C ARG A 51 10.49 -20.81 33.04
N MET A 52 9.98 -21.62 32.10
CA MET A 52 8.77 -21.31 31.34
C MET A 52 7.53 -21.18 32.27
N ASN A 53 7.43 -22.07 33.25
CA ASN A 53 6.37 -22.04 34.26
C ASN A 53 6.49 -20.79 35.15
N TRP A 54 7.71 -20.43 35.54
CA TRP A 54 7.97 -19.21 36.29
C TRP A 54 7.61 -17.96 35.48
N GLU A 55 8.01 -17.86 34.21
CA GLU A 55 7.69 -16.72 33.34
C GLU A 55 6.17 -16.56 33.16
N THR A 56 5.46 -17.67 32.95
CA THR A 56 3.99 -17.71 32.85
C THR A 56 3.34 -17.24 34.14
N SER A 57 3.75 -17.81 35.28
CA SER A 57 3.23 -17.44 36.61
C SER A 57 3.55 -15.99 36.97
N PHE A 58 4.76 -15.51 36.66
CA PHE A 58 5.18 -14.15 36.92
C PHE A 58 4.36 -13.16 36.10
N ARG A 59 4.18 -13.45 34.82
CA ARG A 59 3.33 -12.66 33.92
C ARG A 59 1.90 -12.57 34.45
N ASP A 60 1.28 -13.71 34.71
CA ASP A 60 -0.16 -13.78 35.01
C ASP A 60 -0.49 -13.19 36.39
N ASN A 61 0.39 -13.39 37.39
CA ASN A 61 0.15 -12.94 38.77
C ASN A 61 0.63 -11.51 39.07
N TYR A 62 1.68 -11.04 38.37
CA TYR A 62 2.33 -9.75 38.71
C TYR A 62 2.30 -8.74 37.57
N VAL A 63 2.55 -9.15 36.33
CA VAL A 63 2.68 -8.19 35.20
C VAL A 63 1.31 -7.83 34.65
N THR A 64 0.53 -8.82 34.19
CA THR A 64 -0.77 -8.62 33.54
C THR A 64 -1.70 -7.72 34.36
N PRO A 65 -1.91 -7.95 35.67
CA PRO A 65 -2.83 -7.11 36.46
C PRO A 65 -2.41 -5.63 36.53
N LEU A 66 -1.11 -5.35 36.38
CA LEU A 66 -0.56 -3.99 36.46
C LEU A 66 -0.49 -3.31 35.09
N THR A 67 -0.33 -4.09 34.02
CA THR A 67 -0.19 -3.57 32.66
C THR A 67 -1.52 -3.36 31.95
N THR A 68 -2.58 -4.12 32.26
CA THR A 68 -3.90 -4.02 31.60
C THR A 68 -4.40 -2.58 31.53
N ASN A 69 -4.21 -1.81 32.61
CA ASN A 69 -4.43 -0.37 32.61
C ASN A 69 -3.38 0.33 33.49
N ILE A 70 -2.30 0.79 32.85
CA ILE A 70 -1.15 1.38 33.54
C ILE A 70 -1.50 2.68 34.26
N THR A 71 -2.36 3.50 33.67
CA THR A 71 -2.82 4.76 34.26
C THR A 71 -3.60 4.45 35.53
N ALA A 72 -4.48 3.44 35.49
CA ALA A 72 -5.21 3.03 36.67
C ALA A 72 -4.29 2.50 37.78
N THR A 73 -3.29 1.68 37.44
CA THR A 73 -2.29 1.16 38.36
C THR A 73 -1.51 2.29 39.02
N ALA A 74 -0.99 3.24 38.24
CA ALA A 74 -0.22 4.37 38.74
C ALA A 74 -1.06 5.25 39.66
N THR A 75 -2.30 5.57 39.29
CA THR A 75 -3.24 6.34 40.11
C THR A 75 -3.56 5.62 41.42
N ASN A 76 -3.84 4.31 41.38
CA ASN A 76 -4.14 3.53 42.58
C ASN A 76 -2.95 3.53 43.55
N TYR A 77 -1.73 3.37 43.03
CA TYR A 77 -0.54 3.40 43.87
C TYR A 77 -0.27 4.81 44.43
N ARG A 78 -0.48 5.85 43.62
CA ARG A 78 -0.38 7.25 44.06
C ARG A 78 -1.39 7.60 45.15
N MET A 79 -2.62 7.09 45.09
CA MET A 79 -3.59 7.22 46.17
C MET A 79 -3.09 6.59 47.48
N LYS A 80 -2.59 5.34 47.43
CA LYS A 80 -2.01 4.67 48.60
C LYS A 80 -0.85 5.47 49.21
N LEU A 81 0.02 6.03 48.35
CA LEU A 81 1.14 6.87 48.76
C LEU A 81 0.64 8.16 49.44
N ASN A 82 -0.37 8.82 48.87
CA ASN A 82 -0.96 10.04 49.43
C ASN A 82 -1.64 9.80 50.78
N GLU A 83 -2.33 8.67 50.95
CA GLU A 83 -2.91 8.23 52.23
C GLU A 83 -1.83 7.96 53.30
N ALA A 84 -0.67 7.42 52.91
CA ALA A 84 0.45 7.22 53.81
C ALA A 84 1.14 8.54 54.20
N LEU A 85 1.27 9.48 53.25
CA LEU A 85 1.97 10.75 53.44
C LEU A 85 1.14 11.82 54.19
N THR A 86 -0.18 11.82 54.03
CA THR A 86 -1.10 12.71 54.79
C THR A 86 -0.97 12.53 56.31
N LYS A 87 -0.45 11.38 56.78
CA LYS A 87 -0.13 11.15 58.19
C LYS A 87 1.16 11.84 58.66
N ASN A 88 2.05 12.29 57.76
CA ASN A 88 3.42 12.66 58.10
C ASN A 88 3.97 14.03 57.58
N LYS A 89 3.38 14.72 56.57
CA LYS A 89 3.56 16.18 56.25
C LYS A 89 2.97 16.58 54.88
N LYS A 90 2.91 17.91 54.61
CA LYS A 90 2.38 18.61 53.42
C LYS A 90 2.63 17.89 52.08
N ASN A 91 1.57 17.37 51.48
CA ASN A 91 1.52 16.91 50.09
C ASN A 91 1.51 18.10 49.10
N ASN A 92 1.78 17.83 47.82
CA ASN A 92 1.38 18.70 46.71
C ASN A 92 -0.15 18.68 46.59
N ILE A 93 -0.84 19.41 47.49
CA ILE A 93 -2.31 19.43 47.60
C ILE A 93 -2.95 19.70 46.24
N ILE A 94 -2.38 20.63 45.47
CA ILE A 94 -2.90 21.06 44.17
C ILE A 94 -2.86 19.92 43.13
N GLU A 95 -1.75 19.19 42.99
CA GLU A 95 -1.66 18.10 42.00
C GLU A 95 -2.61 16.96 42.35
N CYS A 96 -2.69 16.61 43.64
CA CYS A 96 -3.56 15.53 44.09
C CYS A 96 -5.04 15.93 44.01
N GLU A 97 -5.35 17.21 44.10
CA GLU A 97 -6.69 17.76 43.90
C GLU A 97 -7.07 17.76 42.41
N ILE A 98 -6.21 18.25 41.53
CA ILE A 98 -6.40 18.24 40.07
C ILE A 98 -6.61 16.80 39.57
N ASN A 99 -5.74 15.88 39.98
CA ASN A 99 -5.84 14.47 39.59
C ASN A 99 -6.83 13.67 40.45
N GLN A 100 -7.52 14.33 41.38
CA GLN A 100 -8.57 13.76 42.24
C GLN A 100 -8.12 12.53 43.04
N THR A 101 -6.84 12.45 43.37
CA THR A 101 -6.26 11.38 44.20
C THR A 101 -6.38 11.65 45.69
N LEU A 102 -6.92 12.81 46.08
CA LEU A 102 -7.35 13.15 47.45
C LEU A 102 -8.85 12.89 47.66
N VAL A 103 -9.20 12.48 48.87
CA VAL A 103 -10.61 12.35 49.28
C VAL A 103 -11.22 13.74 49.42
N MET A 104 -12.14 14.08 48.52
CA MET A 104 -12.93 15.32 48.58
C MET A 104 -14.35 15.02 49.05
N ASP A 105 -14.88 15.85 49.96
CA ASP A 105 -16.26 15.75 50.41
C ASP A 105 -17.28 16.21 49.34
N LYS A 106 -18.57 16.02 49.63
CA LYS A 106 -19.65 16.35 48.71
C LYS A 106 -19.79 17.86 48.46
N GLN A 107 -19.55 18.68 49.48
CA GLN A 107 -19.68 20.14 49.41
C GLN A 107 -18.61 20.71 48.47
N TYR A 108 -17.36 20.29 48.66
CA TYR A 108 -16.22 20.66 47.82
C TYR A 108 -16.46 20.35 46.35
N ARG A 109 -16.99 19.16 46.06
CA ARG A 109 -17.28 18.73 44.69
C ARG A 109 -18.37 19.55 44.02
N SER A 110 -19.40 19.97 44.77
CA SER A 110 -20.46 20.82 44.23
C SER A 110 -20.00 22.26 44.00
N GLU A 111 -19.13 22.79 44.86
CA GLU A 111 -18.67 24.18 44.76
C GLU A 111 -17.58 24.35 43.70
N ASN A 112 -16.61 23.43 43.63
CA ASN A 112 -15.40 23.61 42.83
C ASN A 112 -15.38 22.77 41.54
N LEU A 113 -16.34 21.84 41.37
CA LEU A 113 -16.49 20.98 40.18
C LEU A 113 -15.15 20.42 39.67
N PRO A 114 -14.38 19.69 40.50
CA PRO A 114 -13.01 19.25 40.17
C PRO A 114 -12.94 18.35 38.92
N ASN A 115 -14.06 17.79 38.47
CA ASN A 115 -14.14 17.03 37.21
C ASN A 115 -13.86 17.88 35.97
N LEU A 116 -14.08 19.20 36.03
CA LEU A 116 -13.81 20.12 34.91
C LEU A 116 -12.32 20.44 34.76
N TRP A 117 -11.58 20.39 35.87
CA TRP A 117 -10.17 20.80 35.95
C TRP A 117 -9.19 19.65 35.91
N ARG A 118 -9.68 18.41 35.88
CA ARG A 118 -8.84 17.21 35.93
C ARG A 118 -8.02 17.04 34.66
N THR A 119 -6.83 16.47 34.81
CA THR A 119 -6.03 16.00 33.68
C THR A 119 -6.79 14.91 32.94
N ILE A 120 -6.79 14.99 31.61
CA ILE A 120 -7.47 14.04 30.75
C ILE A 120 -6.51 13.36 29.78
N GLY A 121 -6.82 12.12 29.45
CA GLY A 121 -6.01 11.34 28.52
C GLY A 121 -6.05 11.95 27.11
N ILE A 122 -4.90 11.95 26.45
CA ILE A 122 -4.77 12.33 25.04
C ILE A 122 -5.09 11.10 24.20
N ILE A 123 -5.99 11.27 23.24
CA ILE A 123 -6.39 10.24 22.28
C ILE A 123 -5.54 10.43 21.03
N ASN A 124 -4.70 9.45 20.71
CA ASN A 124 -3.88 9.40 19.50
C ASN A 124 -3.51 7.94 19.16
N PHE A 125 -2.79 7.75 18.06
CA PHE A 125 -2.30 6.43 17.63
C PHE A 125 -1.53 5.68 18.74
N ASP A 126 -0.62 6.35 19.44
CA ASP A 126 0.25 5.71 20.44
C ASP A 126 -0.53 5.29 21.69
N SER A 127 -1.51 6.10 22.13
CA SER A 127 -2.38 5.74 23.26
C SER A 127 -3.32 4.60 22.90
N PHE A 128 -3.81 4.56 21.65
CA PHE A 128 -4.60 3.45 21.13
C PHE A 128 -3.78 2.16 21.03
N ARG A 129 -2.57 2.23 20.47
CA ARG A 129 -1.65 1.09 20.38
C ARG A 129 -1.30 0.56 21.76
N ALA A 130 -0.93 1.43 22.69
CA ALA A 130 -0.60 1.05 24.06
C ALA A 130 -1.80 0.41 24.77
N TYR A 131 -3.01 0.97 24.58
CA TYR A 131 -4.24 0.35 25.07
C TYR A 131 -4.40 -1.04 24.49
N TYR A 132 -4.43 -1.21 23.17
CA TYR A 132 -4.63 -2.54 22.57
C TYR A 132 -3.61 -3.58 23.05
N MET A 133 -2.32 -3.21 23.06
CA MET A 133 -1.21 -4.10 23.45
C MET A 133 -1.13 -4.39 24.94
N SER A 134 -1.87 -3.66 25.79
CA SER A 134 -1.84 -3.84 27.24
C SER A 134 -2.51 -5.13 27.71
N ASP A 135 -3.37 -5.72 26.88
CA ASP A 135 -4.16 -6.89 27.18
C ASP A 135 -4.10 -7.90 26.04
N LEU A 136 -3.41 -9.02 26.28
CA LEU A 136 -3.15 -10.04 25.28
C LEU A 136 -4.42 -10.77 24.83
N THR A 137 -5.51 -10.74 25.61
CA THR A 137 -6.76 -11.38 25.18
C THR A 137 -7.35 -10.69 23.94
N ARG A 138 -7.09 -9.38 23.79
CA ARG A 138 -7.58 -8.57 22.66
C ARG A 138 -7.02 -9.02 21.31
N ILE A 139 -5.89 -9.72 21.29
CA ILE A 139 -5.34 -10.29 20.05
C ILE A 139 -6.29 -11.35 19.49
N ASN A 140 -6.94 -12.12 20.36
CA ASN A 140 -7.90 -13.14 19.95
C ASN A 140 -9.27 -12.55 19.66
N ASP A 141 -9.69 -11.53 20.43
CA ASP A 141 -11.01 -10.90 20.28
C ASP A 141 -11.08 -9.95 19.07
N TYR A 142 -9.95 -9.34 18.70
CA TYR A 142 -9.81 -8.35 17.64
C TYR A 142 -8.55 -8.63 16.79
N PRO A 143 -8.53 -9.76 16.06
CA PRO A 143 -7.35 -10.22 15.33
C PRO A 143 -6.96 -9.30 14.17
N PHE A 144 -7.91 -8.56 13.58
CA PHE A 144 -7.61 -7.64 12.49
C PHE A 144 -6.75 -6.46 12.98
N LEU A 145 -7.02 -5.93 14.18
CA LEU A 145 -6.18 -4.88 14.77
C LEU A 145 -4.73 -5.35 14.97
N SER A 146 -4.51 -6.63 15.29
CA SER A 146 -3.16 -7.21 15.42
C SER A 146 -2.40 -7.11 14.09
N VAL A 147 -3.04 -7.53 12.98
CA VAL A 147 -2.47 -7.42 11.62
C VAL A 147 -2.24 -5.95 11.25
N PHE A 148 -3.19 -5.06 11.55
CA PHE A 148 -3.03 -3.63 11.32
C PHE A 148 -1.81 -3.05 12.05
N PHE A 149 -1.65 -3.31 13.34
CA PHE A 149 -0.52 -2.75 14.09
C PHE A 149 0.84 -3.25 13.58
N LYS A 150 0.91 -4.53 13.16
CA LYS A 150 2.11 -5.11 12.54
C LYS A 150 2.55 -4.33 11.29
N HIS A 151 1.59 -3.88 10.48
CA HIS A 151 1.86 -3.20 9.20
C HIS A 151 1.64 -1.68 9.22
N SER A 152 1.24 -1.10 10.35
CA SER A 152 0.80 0.30 10.48
C SER A 152 1.71 1.34 9.82
N LYS A 153 3.04 1.25 10.05
CA LYS A 153 4.02 2.16 9.45
C LYS A 153 4.19 1.99 7.93
N GLN A 154 4.01 0.76 7.46
CA GLN A 154 4.24 0.36 6.07
C GLN A 154 3.02 0.70 5.20
N ILE A 155 1.81 0.50 5.72
CA ILE A 155 0.55 0.76 5.00
C ILE A 155 0.43 2.22 4.56
N GLU A 156 0.96 3.17 5.33
CA GLU A 156 0.96 4.59 4.94
C GLU A 156 1.76 4.87 3.64
N LEU A 157 2.65 3.97 3.23
CA LEU A 157 3.38 4.09 1.97
C LEU A 157 2.48 3.79 0.76
N LEU A 158 1.39 3.03 0.94
CA LEU A 158 0.50 2.62 -0.15
C LEU A 158 -0.25 3.79 -0.81
N LYS A 159 -0.43 4.90 -0.08
CA LYS A 159 -1.01 6.14 -0.64
C LYS A 159 -0.24 6.68 -1.85
N TYR A 160 1.04 6.31 -1.99
CA TYR A 160 1.89 6.73 -3.09
C TYR A 160 1.80 5.84 -4.34
N LEU A 161 1.20 4.65 -4.25
CA LEU A 161 1.08 3.74 -5.39
C LEU A 161 0.27 4.35 -6.54
N LEU A 162 -0.88 4.95 -6.22
CA LEU A 162 -1.76 5.56 -7.23
C LEU A 162 -1.12 6.76 -7.93
N PRO A 163 -0.52 7.76 -7.22
CA PRO A 163 0.25 8.82 -7.86
C PRO A 163 1.36 8.31 -8.79
N ILE A 164 2.08 7.26 -8.38
CA ILE A 164 3.16 6.69 -9.19
C ILE A 164 2.60 6.11 -10.49
N ILE A 165 1.56 5.26 -10.39
CA ILE A 165 0.92 4.65 -11.56
C ILE A 165 0.36 5.72 -12.50
N LYS A 166 -0.31 6.75 -11.97
CA LYS A 166 -0.86 7.85 -12.78
C LYS A 166 0.21 8.53 -13.61
N PHE A 167 1.35 8.87 -13.01
CA PHE A 167 2.42 9.54 -13.74
C PHE A 167 3.09 8.62 -14.77
N VAL A 168 3.30 7.35 -14.44
CA VAL A 168 3.79 6.34 -15.39
C VAL A 168 2.84 6.17 -16.58
N GLN A 169 1.52 6.18 -16.34
CA GLN A 169 0.51 6.14 -17.40
C GLN A 169 0.56 7.38 -18.30
N ILE A 170 0.79 8.57 -17.72
CA ILE A 170 1.01 9.81 -18.49
C ILE A 170 2.24 9.68 -19.38
N LEU A 171 3.37 9.21 -18.85
CA LEU A 171 4.60 8.99 -19.62
C LEU A 171 4.36 7.99 -20.77
N ASN A 172 3.72 6.86 -20.49
CA ASN A 172 3.34 5.87 -21.49
C ASN A 172 2.42 6.45 -22.58
N ALA A 173 1.45 7.28 -22.22
CA ALA A 173 0.51 7.87 -23.17
C ALA A 173 1.16 8.94 -24.06
N LYS A 174 2.12 9.70 -23.52
CA LYS A 174 2.77 10.81 -24.23
C LYS A 174 4.00 10.40 -25.03
N LEU A 175 4.79 9.47 -24.48
CA LEU A 175 6.11 9.12 -25.02
C LEU A 175 6.15 7.72 -25.64
N GLY A 176 5.15 6.88 -25.35
CA GLY A 176 5.09 5.51 -25.84
C GLY A 176 5.15 5.45 -27.37
N TYR A 177 5.99 4.55 -27.89
CA TYR A 177 6.32 4.37 -29.30
C TYR A 177 6.91 5.60 -30.02
N GLN A 178 7.10 6.74 -29.35
CA GLN A 178 7.66 7.96 -29.95
C GLN A 178 9.08 8.25 -29.44
N LEU A 179 9.39 7.80 -28.23
CA LEU A 179 10.67 8.04 -27.58
C LEU A 179 11.67 6.93 -27.90
N LEU A 180 12.84 7.31 -28.45
CA LEU A 180 13.98 6.40 -28.56
C LEU A 180 14.65 6.21 -27.20
N ARG A 181 15.20 5.02 -26.96
CA ARG A 181 15.94 4.68 -25.72
C ARG A 181 17.06 5.66 -25.39
N GLN A 182 17.87 6.04 -26.39
CA GLN A 182 18.97 7.00 -26.18
C GLN A 182 18.45 8.39 -25.79
N THR A 183 17.34 8.81 -26.39
CA THR A 183 16.68 10.07 -26.02
C THR A 183 16.15 10.02 -24.59
N ALA A 184 15.59 8.89 -24.16
CA ALA A 184 15.11 8.70 -22.78
C ALA A 184 16.23 8.81 -21.72
N LYS A 185 17.46 8.42 -22.07
CA LYS A 185 18.65 8.53 -21.20
C LYS A 185 19.14 9.98 -21.04
N ASN A 186 18.89 10.83 -22.02
CA ASN A 186 19.40 12.21 -22.06
C ASN A 186 18.36 13.28 -21.69
N MET A 187 17.08 13.02 -22.03
CA MET A 187 15.98 13.94 -21.77
C MET A 187 15.58 13.90 -20.30
N ASN A 188 15.52 15.05 -19.64
CA ASN A 188 15.10 15.15 -18.25
C ASN A 188 13.59 15.46 -18.09
N PHE A 189 13.06 15.28 -16.88
CA PHE A 189 11.64 15.52 -16.61
C PHE A 189 11.21 16.99 -16.82
N ARG A 190 12.10 17.97 -16.59
CA ARG A 190 11.80 19.38 -16.90
C ARG A 190 11.53 19.59 -18.38
N GLN A 191 12.44 19.12 -19.23
CA GLN A 191 12.33 19.20 -20.68
C GLN A 191 11.09 18.49 -21.19
N PHE A 192 10.71 17.36 -20.58
CA PHE A 192 9.45 16.68 -20.87
C PHE A 192 8.23 17.57 -20.60
N ILE A 193 8.13 18.13 -19.39
CA ILE A 193 6.99 18.95 -18.99
C ILE A 193 6.89 20.22 -19.85
N GLU A 194 8.02 20.88 -20.13
CA GLU A 194 8.08 22.06 -20.98
C GLU A 194 7.66 21.74 -22.42
N LYS A 195 8.19 20.66 -23.01
CA LYS A 195 7.86 20.27 -24.38
C LYS A 195 6.38 19.92 -24.55
N GLU A 196 5.80 19.16 -23.62
CA GLU A 196 4.39 18.77 -23.68
C GLU A 196 3.42 19.94 -23.45
N SER A 197 3.86 20.98 -22.74
CA SER A 197 3.08 22.19 -22.48
C SER A 197 3.27 23.29 -23.53
N ASN A 198 3.91 22.98 -24.67
CA ASN A 198 4.26 23.94 -25.72
C ASN A 198 5.11 25.10 -25.16
N ASP A 199 6.20 24.74 -24.46
CA ASP A 199 7.11 25.63 -23.76
C ASP A 199 6.39 26.49 -22.70
N GLY A 200 5.49 25.88 -21.93
CA GLY A 200 4.72 26.54 -20.87
C GLY A 200 3.57 27.43 -21.36
N ARG A 201 3.34 27.53 -22.69
CA ARG A 201 2.24 28.35 -23.25
C ARG A 201 0.87 27.79 -22.92
N LYS A 202 0.76 26.49 -22.63
CA LYS A 202 -0.46 25.84 -22.15
C LYS A 202 -0.37 25.65 -20.63
N GLU A 203 -0.72 26.71 -19.90
CA GLU A 203 -0.57 26.78 -18.45
C GLU A 203 -1.31 25.65 -17.71
N GLU A 204 -2.53 25.30 -18.14
CA GLU A 204 -3.30 24.20 -17.53
C GLU A 204 -2.58 22.85 -17.65
N ILE A 205 -2.05 22.53 -18.85
CA ILE A 205 -1.29 21.29 -19.09
C ILE A 205 0.00 21.30 -18.28
N PHE A 206 0.69 22.43 -18.23
CA PHE A 206 1.89 22.60 -17.43
C PHE A 206 1.61 22.33 -15.94
N ASN A 207 0.58 22.95 -15.38
CA ASN A 207 0.21 22.81 -13.97
C ASN A 207 -0.23 21.37 -13.64
N ASN A 208 -1.01 20.72 -14.51
CA ASN A 208 -1.44 19.35 -14.32
C ASN A 208 -0.26 18.36 -14.37
N LEU A 209 0.63 18.49 -15.35
CA LEU A 209 1.84 17.65 -15.46
C LEU A 209 2.79 17.90 -14.30
N ASN A 210 2.94 19.15 -13.87
CA ASN A 210 3.80 19.51 -12.76
C ASN A 210 3.27 18.96 -11.43
N THR A 211 1.96 19.03 -11.21
CA THR A 211 1.31 18.43 -10.04
C THR A 211 1.50 16.92 -10.02
N ALA A 212 1.20 16.24 -11.14
CA ALA A 212 1.37 14.79 -11.26
C ALA A 212 2.84 14.36 -11.06
N PHE A 213 3.80 15.12 -11.60
CA PHE A 213 5.22 14.86 -11.37
C PHE A 213 5.64 15.09 -9.92
N ASN A 214 5.11 16.12 -9.26
CA ASN A 214 5.42 16.38 -7.86
C ASN A 214 4.89 15.28 -6.95
N ASP A 215 3.69 14.76 -7.21
CA ASP A 215 3.14 13.63 -6.46
C ASP A 215 3.95 12.34 -6.71
N PHE A 216 4.34 12.08 -7.97
CA PHE A 216 5.25 10.98 -8.32
C PHE A 216 6.60 11.11 -7.62
N LYS A 217 7.20 12.30 -7.64
CA LYS A 217 8.47 12.61 -6.99
C LYS A 217 8.39 12.38 -5.48
N LEU A 218 7.32 12.83 -4.85
CA LEU A 218 7.07 12.63 -3.42
C LEU A 218 6.95 11.14 -3.11
N GLY A 219 6.16 10.41 -3.89
CA GLY A 219 6.01 8.95 -3.74
C GLY A 219 7.32 8.20 -3.91
N TRP A 220 8.05 8.48 -4.99
CA TRP A 220 9.36 7.89 -5.26
C TRP A 220 10.32 8.10 -4.10
N ASN A 221 10.55 9.36 -3.71
CA ASN A 221 11.55 9.71 -2.69
C ASN A 221 11.18 9.20 -1.30
N THR A 222 9.89 9.00 -1.03
CA THR A 222 9.42 8.44 0.24
C THR A 222 9.59 6.93 0.27
N VAL A 223 9.32 6.23 -0.83
CA VAL A 223 9.31 4.76 -0.88
C VAL A 223 10.68 4.16 -1.15
N ILE A 224 11.49 4.76 -2.05
CA ILE A 224 12.77 4.20 -2.49
C ILE A 224 13.76 3.85 -1.36
N PRO A 225 13.84 4.56 -0.21
CA PRO A 225 14.74 4.18 0.86
C PRO A 225 14.43 2.80 1.45
N PHE A 226 13.16 2.37 1.42
CA PHE A 226 12.70 1.09 1.97
C PHE A 226 12.91 -0.09 0.99
N VAL A 227 13.16 0.19 -0.29
CA VAL A 227 13.30 -0.82 -1.35
C VAL A 227 14.76 -1.22 -1.50
N ASN A 228 15.16 -2.37 -0.99
CA ASN A 228 16.56 -2.83 -1.02
C ASN A 228 16.82 -3.91 -2.07
N ARG A 229 15.77 -4.58 -2.53
CA ARG A 229 15.86 -5.70 -3.45
C ARG A 229 14.82 -5.57 -4.53
N TYR A 230 15.14 -6.11 -5.69
CA TYR A 230 14.19 -6.36 -6.76
C TYR A 230 14.44 -7.77 -7.27
N GLN A 231 13.41 -8.63 -7.16
CA GLN A 231 13.55 -10.06 -7.46
C GLN A 231 14.73 -10.68 -6.69
N CYS A 232 15.66 -11.34 -7.39
CA CYS A 232 16.85 -11.95 -6.81
C CYS A 232 18.04 -10.99 -6.65
N HIS A 233 17.91 -9.71 -7.02
CA HIS A 233 19.02 -8.76 -7.06
C HIS A 233 18.93 -7.71 -5.95
N GLU A 234 20.07 -7.40 -5.33
CA GLU A 234 20.19 -6.25 -4.42
C GLU A 234 20.34 -4.96 -5.22
N LEU A 235 19.61 -3.93 -4.82
CA LEU A 235 19.73 -2.61 -5.43
C LEU A 235 20.94 -1.87 -4.85
N PRO A 236 21.56 -0.95 -5.62
CA PRO A 236 22.62 -0.11 -5.10
C PRO A 236 22.21 0.65 -3.84
N ASN A 237 23.13 0.76 -2.88
CA ASN A 237 22.91 1.53 -1.65
C ASN A 237 22.68 3.02 -1.95
N GLU A 238 23.37 3.55 -2.96
CA GLU A 238 23.16 4.90 -3.48
C GLU A 238 21.97 4.90 -4.45
N LYS A 239 20.80 5.32 -3.94
CA LYS A 239 19.56 5.37 -4.70
C LYS A 239 19.34 6.78 -5.26
N PRO A 240 18.83 6.91 -6.49
CA PRO A 240 18.60 8.22 -7.12
C PRO A 240 17.47 8.97 -6.41
N VAL A 241 17.74 10.24 -6.09
CA VAL A 241 16.72 11.18 -5.55
C VAL A 241 15.95 11.81 -6.70
N MET A 242 14.66 11.50 -6.81
CA MET A 242 13.80 11.98 -7.87
C MET A 242 13.72 13.51 -7.87
N GLY A 243 13.91 14.10 -9.05
CA GLY A 243 13.91 15.53 -9.27
C GLY A 243 13.82 15.87 -10.76
N TYR A 244 13.54 17.13 -11.08
CA TYR A 244 13.30 17.59 -12.45
C TYR A 244 14.48 17.36 -13.41
N ASN A 245 15.70 17.27 -12.87
CA ASN A 245 16.93 17.13 -13.65
C ASN A 245 17.27 15.67 -13.96
N LEU A 246 16.60 14.70 -13.30
CA LEU A 246 16.82 13.29 -13.60
C LEU A 246 16.28 12.95 -15.00
N PRO A 247 16.93 12.01 -15.71
CA PRO A 247 16.44 11.52 -16.98
C PRO A 247 15.07 10.84 -16.87
N VAL A 248 14.26 10.95 -17.92
CA VAL A 248 12.90 10.40 -17.98
C VAL A 248 12.91 8.87 -17.88
N ILE A 249 14.00 8.20 -18.25
CA ILE A 249 14.15 6.73 -18.13
C ILE A 249 13.84 6.18 -16.73
N PHE A 250 14.05 6.97 -15.66
CA PHE A 250 13.71 6.55 -14.29
C PHE A 250 12.20 6.49 -14.01
N GLY A 251 11.37 7.10 -14.86
CA GLY A 251 9.91 7.04 -14.80
C GLY A 251 9.30 6.00 -15.76
N LEU A 252 10.11 5.28 -16.52
CA LEU A 252 9.66 4.30 -17.50
C LEU A 252 9.75 2.88 -16.91
N VAL A 253 8.68 2.09 -17.07
CA VAL A 253 8.63 0.71 -16.57
C VAL A 253 9.53 -0.16 -17.44
N GLU A 254 10.67 -0.55 -16.91
CA GLU A 254 11.60 -1.43 -17.61
C GLU A 254 12.39 -2.28 -16.61
N PRO A 255 12.44 -3.62 -16.75
CA PRO A 255 13.17 -4.50 -15.82
C PRO A 255 14.70 -4.47 -16.04
N ARG A 256 15.24 -3.40 -16.63
CA ARG A 256 16.65 -3.25 -17.00
C ARG A 256 17.11 -1.80 -16.79
N ASP A 257 18.42 -1.60 -16.70
CA ASP A 257 19.07 -0.30 -16.52
C ASP A 257 18.45 0.52 -15.37
N ALA A 258 18.18 1.80 -15.59
CA ALA A 258 17.61 2.73 -14.64
C ALA A 258 16.11 2.50 -14.35
N GLY A 259 15.40 1.78 -15.21
CA GLY A 259 13.98 1.45 -15.01
C GLY A 259 13.74 0.47 -13.87
N ILE A 260 14.78 -0.28 -13.46
CA ILE A 260 14.71 -1.26 -12.36
C ILE A 260 14.20 -0.62 -11.07
N PHE A 261 14.61 0.62 -10.78
CA PHE A 261 14.17 1.31 -9.55
C PHE A 261 12.65 1.51 -9.51
N LEU A 262 12.03 1.87 -10.64
CA LEU A 262 10.58 2.02 -10.71
C LEU A 262 9.89 0.67 -10.55
N CYS A 263 10.37 -0.36 -11.25
CA CYS A 263 9.85 -1.72 -11.13
C CYS A 263 9.92 -2.20 -9.68
N ALA A 264 11.03 -1.94 -8.98
CA ALA A 264 11.22 -2.31 -7.59
C ALA A 264 10.30 -1.54 -6.62
N ILE A 265 10.03 -0.27 -6.88
CA ILE A 265 9.07 0.51 -6.10
C ILE A 265 7.66 -0.05 -6.27
N LEU A 266 7.26 -0.36 -7.51
CA LEU A 266 5.95 -0.94 -7.79
C LEU A 266 5.80 -2.32 -7.14
N ASP A 267 6.82 -3.18 -7.29
CA ASP A 267 6.91 -4.50 -6.68
C ASP A 267 6.75 -4.42 -5.15
N TYR A 268 7.55 -3.57 -4.50
CA TYR A 268 7.48 -3.35 -3.06
C TYR A 268 6.11 -2.87 -2.57
N LEU A 269 5.50 -1.90 -3.24
CA LEU A 269 4.20 -1.37 -2.83
C LEU A 269 3.07 -2.38 -3.05
N VAL A 270 3.10 -3.10 -4.17
CA VAL A 270 2.11 -4.14 -4.46
C VAL A 270 2.25 -5.30 -3.48
N ASP A 271 3.47 -5.75 -3.21
CA ASP A 271 3.76 -6.79 -2.23
C ASP A 271 3.28 -6.39 -0.83
N LEU A 272 3.45 -5.13 -0.43
CA LEU A 272 2.99 -4.63 0.86
C LEU A 272 1.46 -4.71 0.98
N GLN A 273 0.71 -4.30 -0.05
CA GLN A 273 -0.75 -4.46 -0.08
C GLN A 273 -1.15 -5.93 -0.08
N ASN A 274 -0.57 -6.73 -0.98
CA ASN A 274 -0.91 -8.13 -1.14
C ASN A 274 -0.61 -8.95 0.13
N GLN A 275 0.55 -8.72 0.76
CA GLN A 275 0.92 -9.37 2.02
C GLN A 275 -0.07 -8.99 3.13
N PHE A 276 -0.41 -7.71 3.26
CA PHE A 276 -1.39 -7.27 4.26
C PHE A 276 -2.74 -7.98 4.05
N LEU A 277 -3.24 -7.98 2.82
CA LEU A 277 -4.51 -8.62 2.48
C LEU A 277 -4.48 -10.14 2.67
N GLN A 278 -3.36 -10.80 2.34
CA GLN A 278 -3.17 -12.24 2.59
C GLN A 278 -3.19 -12.56 4.09
N GLU A 279 -2.52 -11.76 4.93
CA GLU A 279 -2.57 -11.93 6.38
C GLU A 279 -3.97 -11.71 6.96
N VAL A 280 -4.76 -10.83 6.35
CA VAL A 280 -6.17 -10.65 6.71
C VAL A 280 -7.03 -11.87 6.35
N ILE A 281 -6.85 -12.47 5.17
CA ILE A 281 -7.58 -13.70 4.78
C ILE A 281 -7.26 -14.88 5.70
N LEU A 282 -6.04 -14.94 6.25
CA LEU A 282 -5.66 -16.00 7.19
C LEU A 282 -6.47 -15.96 8.50
N ILE A 283 -7.14 -14.84 8.81
CA ILE A 283 -8.04 -14.74 9.96
C ILE A 283 -9.25 -15.65 9.71
N PRO A 284 -9.55 -16.64 10.58
CA PRO A 284 -10.64 -17.58 10.32
C PRO A 284 -12.02 -16.88 10.26
N PRO A 285 -12.88 -17.22 9.29
CA PRO A 285 -14.25 -16.70 9.22
C PRO A 285 -15.01 -16.89 10.54
N GLY A 286 -15.79 -15.88 10.93
CA GLY A 286 -16.54 -15.88 12.18
C GLY A 286 -15.76 -15.47 13.44
N THR A 287 -14.43 -15.37 13.38
CA THR A 287 -13.62 -14.83 14.50
C THR A 287 -13.64 -13.31 14.56
N CYS A 288 -13.71 -12.64 13.40
CA CYS A 288 -13.72 -11.19 13.29
C CYS A 288 -15.04 -10.69 12.71
N LYS A 289 -15.86 -10.00 13.53
CA LYS A 289 -17.14 -9.43 13.09
C LYS A 289 -16.96 -8.31 12.06
N SER A 290 -15.83 -7.60 12.14
CA SER A 290 -15.50 -6.47 11.28
C SER A 290 -15.22 -6.89 9.84
N LEU A 291 -14.86 -8.16 9.61
CA LEU A 291 -14.59 -8.75 8.28
C LEU A 291 -15.78 -9.51 7.69
N LYS A 292 -16.98 -9.37 8.29
CA LYS A 292 -18.18 -10.10 7.85
C LYS A 292 -18.55 -9.84 6.38
N PHE A 293 -18.19 -8.68 5.83
CA PHE A 293 -18.41 -8.37 4.41
C PHE A 293 -17.60 -9.24 3.44
N LEU A 294 -16.57 -9.93 3.92
CA LEU A 294 -15.81 -10.90 3.13
C LEU A 294 -16.44 -12.30 3.13
N ASP A 295 -17.38 -12.59 4.04
CA ASP A 295 -18.07 -13.90 4.09
C ASP A 295 -18.86 -14.08 2.77
N GLU A 296 -18.61 -15.20 2.07
CA GLU A 296 -18.99 -15.60 0.70
C GLU A 296 -20.40 -15.27 0.12
N ILE A 297 -21.33 -14.65 0.85
CA ILE A 297 -22.76 -14.58 0.48
C ILE A 297 -23.14 -13.30 -0.31
N THR A 298 -22.20 -12.44 -0.72
CA THR A 298 -22.55 -11.22 -1.51
C THR A 298 -21.70 -10.99 -2.76
N PHE A 299 -21.21 -12.04 -3.40
CA PHE A 299 -20.89 -11.95 -4.83
C PHE A 299 -22.09 -12.43 -5.64
N ASP A 300 -22.87 -11.47 -6.15
CA ASP A 300 -23.91 -11.75 -7.13
C ASP A 300 -23.35 -12.61 -8.27
N ILE A 301 -24.06 -13.70 -8.54
CA ILE A 301 -23.74 -14.82 -9.43
C ILE A 301 -23.65 -14.43 -10.93
N GLU A 302 -23.55 -13.14 -11.28
CA GLU A 302 -23.56 -12.71 -12.69
C GLU A 302 -22.20 -12.31 -13.29
N LEU A 303 -21.09 -12.30 -12.54
CA LEU A 303 -19.76 -11.98 -13.11
C LEU A 303 -18.78 -13.16 -13.21
N ALA A 304 -19.22 -14.39 -12.96
CA ALA A 304 -18.39 -15.59 -13.07
C ALA A 304 -18.26 -16.09 -14.51
N ILE A 305 -17.70 -15.27 -15.40
CA ILE A 305 -17.09 -15.73 -16.65
C ILE A 305 -15.73 -15.08 -16.80
N LEU A 306 -14.77 -15.41 -15.94
CA LEU A 306 -13.35 -15.36 -16.28
C LEU A 306 -12.63 -16.41 -15.43
N LYS A 307 -11.99 -17.34 -16.13
CA LYS A 307 -11.34 -18.53 -15.60
C LYS A 307 -10.06 -18.16 -14.87
N THR A 308 -10.08 -18.29 -13.55
CA THR A 308 -8.93 -18.72 -12.74
C THR A 308 -9.49 -19.32 -11.45
N GLU A 309 -9.10 -20.55 -11.12
CA GLU A 309 -9.55 -21.23 -9.91
C GLU A 309 -9.13 -20.40 -8.68
N PRO A 310 -10.06 -20.02 -7.78
CA PRO A 310 -9.70 -19.35 -6.55
C PRO A 310 -8.89 -20.32 -5.69
N VAL A 311 -7.71 -19.89 -5.25
CA VAL A 311 -6.93 -20.62 -4.25
C VAL A 311 -7.70 -20.48 -2.94
N ILE A 312 -8.36 -21.56 -2.50
CA ILE A 312 -9.09 -21.58 -1.23
C ILE A 312 -8.15 -22.05 -0.11
N PRO A 313 -7.77 -21.15 0.80
CA PRO A 313 -7.67 -21.46 2.20
C PRO A 313 -8.61 -20.53 2.98
N ASN A 314 -9.65 -21.10 3.59
CA ASN A 314 -10.56 -20.47 4.56
C ASN A 314 -11.44 -19.31 4.07
N GLY A 315 -12.51 -19.62 3.32
CA GLY A 315 -13.82 -18.93 3.33
C GLY A 315 -13.95 -17.45 2.96
N TYR A 316 -12.86 -16.68 2.92
CA TYR A 316 -12.81 -15.32 2.41
C TYR A 316 -12.26 -15.33 0.99
N CYS A 317 -13.00 -14.75 0.04
CA CYS A 317 -12.55 -14.60 -1.35
C CYS A 317 -12.17 -13.14 -1.61
N LEU A 318 -10.90 -12.88 -1.94
CA LEU A 318 -10.50 -11.58 -2.48
C LEU A 318 -10.61 -11.60 -4.00
N GLN A 319 -11.22 -10.55 -4.54
CA GLN A 319 -11.16 -10.30 -5.96
C GLN A 319 -9.70 -10.05 -6.36
N SER A 320 -9.29 -10.67 -7.45
CA SER A 320 -7.98 -10.49 -8.03
C SER A 320 -8.06 -9.64 -9.29
N LEU A 321 -7.16 -8.67 -9.45
CA LEU A 321 -7.19 -7.74 -10.57
C LEU A 321 -5.79 -7.30 -10.98
N ARG A 322 -5.58 -7.12 -12.28
CA ARG A 322 -4.34 -6.56 -12.80
C ARG A 322 -4.27 -5.06 -12.56
N LEU A 323 -3.05 -4.55 -12.37
CA LEU A 323 -2.81 -3.15 -12.02
C LEU A 323 -3.32 -2.14 -13.08
N ASP A 324 -3.47 -2.55 -14.33
CA ASP A 324 -4.03 -1.73 -15.42
C ASP A 324 -5.54 -1.51 -15.32
N HIS A 325 -6.26 -2.39 -14.62
CA HIS A 325 -7.72 -2.32 -14.44
C HIS A 325 -8.12 -1.84 -13.03
N VAL A 326 -7.15 -1.69 -12.13
CA VAL A 326 -7.36 -1.29 -10.74
C VAL A 326 -7.88 0.15 -10.66
N ARG A 327 -9.02 0.32 -9.97
CA ARG A 327 -9.58 1.64 -9.65
C ARG A 327 -8.96 2.18 -8.36
N SER A 328 -9.10 3.48 -8.11
CA SER A 328 -8.61 4.11 -6.87
C SER A 328 -9.19 3.48 -5.61
N GLY A 329 -10.44 2.99 -5.65
CA GLY A 329 -11.09 2.29 -4.55
C GLY A 329 -10.45 0.94 -4.22
N ASN A 330 -9.78 0.31 -5.18
CA ASN A 330 -9.23 -1.04 -5.05
C ASN A 330 -7.80 -1.05 -4.46
N ILE A 331 -7.14 0.12 -4.40
CA ILE A 331 -5.83 0.32 -3.76
C ILE A 331 -6.05 0.86 -2.35
N ILE A 332 -5.22 0.43 -1.40
CA ILE A 332 -5.20 1.01 -0.07
C ILE A 332 -4.60 2.42 -0.15
N ASN A 333 -5.44 3.44 0.07
CA ASN A 333 -5.01 4.81 0.23
C ASN A 333 -5.25 5.23 1.68
N PHE A 334 -4.21 5.15 2.50
CA PHE A 334 -4.32 5.34 3.94
C PHE A 334 -3.31 6.36 4.46
N ALA A 335 -3.82 7.25 5.30
CA ALA A 335 -3.03 8.10 6.18
C ALA A 335 -3.74 8.11 7.54
N TRP A 336 -2.97 7.96 8.62
CA TRP A 336 -3.55 7.96 9.95
C TRP A 336 -4.26 9.27 10.25
N ASN A 337 -5.48 9.17 10.77
CA ASN A 337 -6.27 10.29 11.26
C ASN A 337 -6.87 9.92 12.63
N ASP A 338 -6.59 10.74 13.64
CA ASP A 338 -7.07 10.51 15.02
C ASP A 338 -8.61 10.58 15.12
N GLU A 339 -9.32 11.10 14.11
CA GLU A 339 -10.78 11.04 14.02
C GLU A 339 -11.35 9.61 14.02
N ILE A 340 -10.56 8.61 13.59
CA ILE A 340 -10.94 7.18 13.71
C ILE A 340 -11.20 6.81 15.19
N LEU A 341 -10.53 7.49 16.12
CA LEU A 341 -10.66 7.28 17.55
C LEU A 341 -11.77 8.13 18.19
N ALA A 342 -12.61 8.81 17.41
CA ALA A 342 -13.70 9.67 17.92
C ALA A 342 -14.70 8.92 18.82
N TYR A 343 -14.79 7.60 18.69
CA TYR A 343 -15.66 6.74 19.51
C TYR A 343 -15.04 6.32 20.84
N SER A 344 -13.87 6.85 21.19
CA SER A 344 -13.26 6.63 22.50
C SER A 344 -13.89 7.51 23.58
N GLN A 345 -13.96 6.97 24.80
CA GLN A 345 -14.53 7.65 25.95
C GLN A 345 -13.49 7.78 27.06
N ARG A 346 -13.52 8.91 27.76
CA ARG A 346 -12.71 9.10 28.97
C ARG A 346 -13.48 8.62 30.18
N ASN A 347 -12.80 7.93 31.07
CA ASN A 347 -13.43 7.42 32.28
C ASN A 347 -13.88 8.58 33.18
N LEU A 348 -15.15 8.60 33.55
CA LEU A 348 -15.78 9.65 34.36
C LEU A 348 -15.62 9.41 35.86
N ALA A 349 -15.12 8.25 36.27
CA ALA A 349 -14.86 7.95 37.66
C ALA A 349 -13.77 8.87 38.24
N ILE A 350 -13.83 9.04 39.55
CA ILE A 350 -12.91 9.87 40.32
C ILE A 350 -11.49 9.35 40.14
N ALA A 351 -10.55 10.26 39.91
CA ALA A 351 -9.13 9.97 39.65
C ALA A 351 -8.85 9.17 38.36
N ARG A 352 -9.86 8.94 37.51
CA ARG A 352 -9.71 8.19 36.25
C ARG A 352 -9.73 9.07 35.01
N GLY A 353 -9.52 10.39 35.14
CA GLY A 353 -9.62 11.32 34.00
C GLY A 353 -8.69 10.99 32.82
N GLU A 354 -7.54 10.39 33.12
CA GLU A 354 -6.54 9.97 32.15
C GLU A 354 -6.80 8.59 31.54
N ASP A 355 -7.72 7.80 32.09
CA ASP A 355 -8.07 6.49 31.57
C ASP A 355 -9.00 6.65 30.35
N ILE A 356 -8.58 6.10 29.22
CA ILE A 356 -9.34 6.10 27.97
C ILE A 356 -9.85 4.68 27.71
N ILE A 357 -11.12 4.58 27.37
CA ILE A 357 -11.79 3.35 26.94
C ILE A 357 -12.05 3.49 25.45
N TYR A 358 -11.44 2.60 24.66
CA TYR A 358 -11.61 2.57 23.21
C TYR A 358 -12.69 1.57 22.84
N ASP A 359 -13.62 1.98 21.98
CA ASP A 359 -14.55 1.08 21.31
C ASP A 359 -13.81 0.34 20.18
N LEU A 360 -13.15 -0.76 20.56
CA LEU A 360 -12.34 -1.57 19.65
C LEU A 360 -13.16 -2.14 18.50
N THR A 361 -14.42 -2.51 18.74
CA THR A 361 -15.30 -3.06 17.68
C THR A 361 -15.55 -2.01 16.60
N LYS A 362 -15.87 -0.77 17.00
CA LYS A 362 -16.15 0.29 16.05
C LYS A 362 -14.90 0.74 15.30
N ILE A 363 -13.77 0.89 16.00
CA ILE A 363 -12.48 1.24 15.39
C ILE A 363 -12.02 0.16 14.41
N GLU A 364 -12.13 -1.12 14.78
CA GLU A 364 -11.78 -2.24 13.91
C GLU A 364 -12.66 -2.27 12.65
N THR A 365 -13.96 -1.99 12.78
CA THR A 365 -14.88 -1.92 11.64
C THR A 365 -14.53 -0.79 10.69
N GLU A 366 -14.26 0.42 11.20
CA GLU A 366 -13.85 1.57 10.37
C GLU A 366 -12.52 1.28 9.64
N LEU A 367 -11.53 0.71 10.34
CA LEU A 367 -10.25 0.34 9.73
C LEU A 367 -10.41 -0.77 8.69
N ALA A 368 -11.23 -1.79 8.94
CA ALA A 368 -11.51 -2.85 7.97
C ALA A 368 -12.19 -2.30 6.71
N ASN A 369 -13.13 -1.36 6.86
CA ASN A 369 -13.77 -0.67 5.74
C ASN A 369 -12.77 0.17 4.93
N ILE A 370 -11.83 0.85 5.57
CA ILE A 370 -10.84 1.68 4.85
C ILE A 370 -9.78 0.80 4.14
N LEU A 371 -9.31 -0.24 4.83
CA LEU A 371 -8.11 -1.00 4.44
C LEU A 371 -8.39 -2.29 3.68
N VAL A 372 -9.61 -2.82 3.71
CA VAL A 372 -9.93 -4.16 3.15
C VAL A 372 -11.17 -4.14 2.26
N PHE A 373 -12.21 -3.37 2.59
CA PHE A 373 -13.41 -3.29 1.77
C PHE A 373 -13.10 -2.82 0.35
N GLU A 374 -13.61 -3.56 -0.64
CA GLU A 374 -13.36 -3.39 -2.08
C GLU A 374 -11.89 -3.42 -2.52
N LYS A 375 -10.96 -3.80 -1.63
CA LYS A 375 -9.54 -3.96 -2.00
C LYS A 375 -9.34 -5.27 -2.73
N VAL A 376 -8.44 -5.22 -3.70
CA VAL A 376 -8.15 -6.37 -4.56
C VAL A 376 -6.73 -6.85 -4.35
N TYR A 377 -6.56 -8.15 -4.55
CA TYR A 377 -5.26 -8.72 -4.78
C TYR A 377 -4.76 -8.27 -6.15
N ILE A 378 -3.54 -7.74 -6.21
CA ILE A 378 -2.97 -7.23 -7.45
C ILE A 378 -2.13 -8.33 -8.11
N GLU A 379 -2.55 -8.76 -9.29
CA GLU A 379 -1.86 -9.78 -10.09
C GLU A 379 -0.75 -9.20 -10.98
N THR A 380 0.28 -10.02 -11.21
CA THR A 380 1.27 -9.78 -12.25
C THR A 380 0.68 -10.03 -13.64
N LEU A 381 1.33 -9.49 -14.67
CA LEU A 381 0.96 -9.77 -16.05
C LEU A 381 1.17 -11.27 -16.40
N PRO A 382 0.34 -11.84 -17.28
CA PRO A 382 0.53 -13.21 -17.76
C PRO A 382 1.93 -13.37 -18.36
N ASP A 383 2.60 -14.47 -18.02
CA ASP A 383 3.95 -14.83 -18.50
C ASP A 383 5.05 -13.79 -18.15
N SER A 384 4.80 -12.90 -17.19
CA SER A 384 5.74 -11.86 -16.76
C SER A 384 5.74 -11.68 -15.24
N GLN A 385 6.87 -11.24 -14.69
CA GLN A 385 6.99 -10.85 -13.28
C GLN A 385 6.69 -9.36 -13.06
N LEU A 386 6.15 -8.66 -14.06
CA LEU A 386 5.85 -7.23 -13.99
C LEU A 386 4.37 -6.98 -13.73
N TYR A 387 4.08 -5.91 -12.98
CA TYR A 387 2.70 -5.43 -12.74
C TYR A 387 2.19 -4.48 -13.83
N LEU A 388 3.09 -3.83 -14.58
CA LEU A 388 2.76 -2.96 -15.71
C LEU A 388 3.50 -3.41 -16.96
N GLU A 389 2.93 -3.12 -18.13
CA GLU A 389 3.59 -3.41 -19.41
C GLU A 389 4.90 -2.63 -19.51
N THR A 390 5.95 -3.28 -20.02
CA THR A 390 7.23 -2.63 -20.31
C THR A 390 7.02 -1.45 -21.26
N PHE A 391 7.72 -0.34 -20.98
CA PHE A 391 7.63 0.87 -21.79
C PHE A 391 7.98 0.56 -23.26
N PRO A 392 7.10 0.88 -24.22
CA PRO A 392 7.35 0.60 -25.61
C PRO A 392 8.19 1.72 -26.24
N TYR A 393 9.50 1.51 -26.41
CA TYR A 393 10.35 2.46 -27.11
C TYR A 393 10.08 2.48 -28.63
N HIS A 394 10.34 3.63 -29.25
CA HIS A 394 10.32 3.78 -30.71
C HIS A 394 11.40 2.89 -31.36
N MET A 395 11.06 2.24 -32.47
CA MET A 395 11.84 1.20 -33.17
C MET A 395 12.12 -0.11 -32.40
N GLU A 396 11.54 -0.34 -31.21
CA GLU A 396 11.77 -1.58 -30.43
C GLU A 396 10.56 -2.54 -30.44
N LEU A 397 9.60 -2.32 -31.34
CA LEU A 397 8.32 -3.05 -31.38
C LEU A 397 8.50 -4.59 -31.50
N PHE A 398 9.55 -5.04 -32.18
CA PHE A 398 9.81 -6.46 -32.41
C PHE A 398 10.74 -7.11 -31.38
N GLN A 399 11.24 -6.37 -30.39
CA GLN A 399 12.19 -6.90 -29.39
C GLN A 399 11.60 -8.06 -28.56
N GLY A 400 10.29 -8.05 -28.31
CA GLY A 400 9.56 -9.17 -27.68
C GLY A 400 9.07 -10.25 -28.66
N CYS A 401 9.26 -10.01 -29.96
CA CYS A 401 8.82 -10.88 -31.06
C CYS A 401 9.99 -11.63 -31.69
N MET A 402 11.13 -11.79 -31.02
CA MET A 402 12.27 -12.59 -31.50
C MET A 402 11.86 -14.03 -31.88
N ARG A 403 10.79 -14.54 -31.26
CA ARG A 403 10.21 -15.86 -31.56
C ARG A 403 9.06 -15.84 -32.56
N ILE A 404 8.68 -14.69 -33.12
CA ILE A 404 7.49 -14.57 -33.99
C ILE A 404 7.54 -15.54 -35.16
N LEU A 405 8.72 -15.81 -35.71
CA LEU A 405 8.93 -16.78 -36.77
C LEU A 405 8.79 -18.23 -36.28
N SER A 406 9.26 -18.53 -35.07
CA SER A 406 9.01 -19.82 -34.40
C SER A 406 7.53 -20.00 -34.06
N ASP A 407 6.85 -18.94 -33.62
CA ASP A 407 5.42 -18.95 -33.32
C ASP A 407 4.61 -19.16 -34.61
N ILE A 408 5.00 -18.50 -35.71
CA ILE A 408 4.44 -18.73 -37.05
C ILE A 408 4.69 -20.18 -37.50
N LYS A 409 5.89 -20.72 -37.28
CA LYS A 409 6.21 -22.13 -37.59
C LYS A 409 5.35 -23.12 -36.80
N ASN A 410 5.04 -22.80 -35.54
CA ASN A 410 4.21 -23.64 -34.68
C ASN A 410 2.72 -23.54 -35.02
N LEU A 411 2.26 -22.39 -35.52
CA LEU A 411 0.85 -22.13 -35.86
C LEU A 411 0.50 -22.45 -37.32
N ILE A 412 1.47 -22.40 -38.23
CA ILE A 412 1.28 -22.58 -39.67
C ILE A 412 2.30 -23.60 -40.18
N THR A 413 1.82 -24.66 -40.83
CA THR A 413 2.67 -25.68 -41.48
C THR A 413 3.59 -25.04 -42.50
N GLN A 414 4.89 -25.30 -42.39
CA GLN A 414 5.92 -24.79 -43.28
C GLN A 414 6.20 -25.80 -44.40
N GLU A 415 6.23 -25.34 -45.64
CA GLU A 415 6.54 -26.16 -46.81
C GLU A 415 7.52 -25.39 -47.73
N PRO A 416 8.54 -26.06 -48.29
CA PRO A 416 9.47 -25.42 -49.21
C PRO A 416 8.75 -24.86 -50.42
N ILE A 417 9.15 -23.66 -50.85
CA ILE A 417 8.56 -23.00 -52.02
C ILE A 417 8.81 -23.90 -53.25
N PRO A 418 7.76 -24.33 -53.99
CA PRO A 418 7.95 -25.13 -55.19
C PRO A 418 8.82 -24.41 -56.21
N ILE A 419 9.77 -25.12 -56.82
CA ILE A 419 10.77 -24.60 -57.75
C ILE A 419 10.13 -23.80 -58.90
N GLU A 420 8.94 -24.21 -59.33
CA GLU A 420 8.15 -23.55 -60.40
C GLU A 420 7.68 -22.14 -60.01
N LYS A 421 7.34 -21.90 -58.74
CA LYS A 421 6.92 -20.58 -58.22
C LYS A 421 8.09 -19.68 -57.86
N MET A 422 9.26 -20.27 -57.59
CA MET A 422 10.50 -19.54 -57.30
C MET A 422 10.95 -18.71 -58.51
N ASN A 423 10.78 -19.25 -59.72
CA ASN A 423 11.06 -18.54 -60.97
C ASN A 423 10.11 -17.34 -61.20
N SER A 424 8.85 -17.44 -60.74
CA SER A 424 7.85 -16.36 -60.85
C SER A 424 8.05 -15.21 -59.86
N LEU A 425 8.79 -15.45 -58.78
CA LEU A 425 9.22 -14.44 -57.80
C LEU A 425 10.49 -13.70 -58.24
N GLY A 426 10.99 -13.95 -59.45
CA GLY A 426 12.19 -13.31 -60.01
C GLY A 426 13.52 -13.95 -59.60
N PHE A 427 13.50 -15.09 -58.90
CA PHE A 427 14.71 -15.83 -58.55
C PHE A 427 15.19 -16.66 -59.76
N SER A 428 15.86 -16.01 -60.71
CA SER A 428 16.50 -16.68 -61.85
C SER A 428 17.73 -17.47 -61.39
N LYS A 429 17.86 -18.72 -61.89
CA LYS A 429 18.97 -19.67 -61.65
C LYS A 429 20.38 -19.17 -62.00
N ASN A 430 20.54 -17.92 -62.45
CA ASN A 430 21.84 -17.34 -62.83
C ASN A 430 22.36 -16.23 -61.90
N SER A 431 21.67 -15.86 -60.82
CA SER A 431 22.34 -15.09 -59.77
C SER A 431 23.09 -16.07 -58.86
N ARG A 432 24.42 -16.09 -58.96
CA ARG A 432 25.28 -16.48 -57.84
C ARG A 432 24.88 -15.61 -56.64
N LEU A 433 23.96 -16.12 -55.83
CA LEU A 433 23.65 -15.59 -54.50
C LEU A 433 24.69 -16.13 -53.50
N GLU A 434 25.97 -15.97 -53.83
CA GLU A 434 27.02 -15.81 -52.81
C GLU A 434 27.18 -14.34 -52.40
N TYR A 435 26.46 -13.40 -53.04
CA TYR A 435 26.66 -11.96 -52.80
C TYR A 435 25.39 -11.08 -52.79
N ALA A 436 24.18 -11.64 -52.85
CA ALA A 436 22.94 -10.85 -52.73
C ALA A 436 22.02 -11.27 -51.56
N SER A 437 22.58 -11.94 -50.56
CA SER A 437 22.07 -11.93 -49.18
C SER A 437 22.46 -10.64 -48.42
N LYS A 438 23.23 -9.73 -49.04
CA LYS A 438 23.84 -8.58 -48.37
C LYS A 438 23.34 -7.19 -48.80
N SER A 439 22.38 -7.08 -49.72
CA SER A 439 21.97 -5.75 -50.25
C SER A 439 20.47 -5.44 -50.22
N THR A 440 19.61 -6.36 -49.80
CA THR A 440 18.17 -6.05 -49.59
C THR A 440 17.85 -5.60 -48.16
N ILE A 441 18.83 -5.57 -47.26
CA ILE A 441 18.72 -5.05 -45.89
C ILE A 441 19.18 -3.58 -45.81
N ASP A 442 19.83 -3.04 -46.84
CA ASP A 442 20.45 -1.69 -46.80
C ASP A 442 19.46 -0.53 -47.05
N GLY A 443 18.21 -0.68 -46.60
CA GLY A 443 17.19 0.33 -46.82
C GLY A 443 15.94 0.14 -45.98
N SER A 444 15.94 0.69 -44.77
CA SER A 444 14.75 1.21 -44.05
C SER A 444 13.91 0.30 -43.14
N LEU A 445 14.37 -0.88 -42.71
CA LEU A 445 13.64 -1.67 -41.70
C LEU A 445 14.51 -1.99 -40.48
N ASN A 446 15.13 -0.96 -39.89
CA ASN A 446 15.78 -1.03 -38.58
C ASN A 446 14.70 -1.15 -37.48
N PHE A 447 14.07 -2.31 -37.42
CA PHE A 447 13.05 -2.69 -36.45
C PHE A 447 13.61 -3.31 -35.16
N TRP A 448 14.93 -3.46 -35.11
CA TRP A 448 15.66 -4.07 -34.01
C TRP A 448 16.44 -3.00 -33.24
N PRO A 449 16.48 -3.07 -31.89
CA PRO A 449 17.24 -2.13 -31.09
C PRO A 449 18.74 -2.27 -31.34
N SER A 450 19.48 -1.17 -31.16
CA SER A 450 20.95 -1.13 -31.29
C SER A 450 21.71 -2.02 -30.30
N THR A 451 21.00 -2.68 -29.39
CA THR A 451 21.55 -3.66 -28.43
C THR A 451 21.58 -5.08 -28.96
N VAL A 452 20.90 -5.38 -30.07
CA VAL A 452 20.94 -6.69 -30.73
C VAL A 452 22.03 -6.63 -31.81
N PRO A 453 23.11 -7.43 -31.73
CA PRO A 453 24.13 -7.46 -32.77
C PRO A 453 23.51 -7.93 -34.09
N GLU A 454 23.85 -7.27 -35.20
CA GLU A 454 23.39 -7.65 -36.54
C GLU A 454 23.72 -9.11 -36.87
N GLU A 455 24.89 -9.58 -36.42
CA GLU A 455 25.33 -10.98 -36.54
C GLU A 455 24.35 -11.97 -35.89
N LEU A 456 23.74 -11.59 -34.77
CA LEU A 456 22.77 -12.39 -34.02
C LEU A 456 21.38 -12.37 -34.67
N VAL A 457 21.05 -11.27 -35.35
CA VAL A 457 19.87 -11.20 -36.22
C VAL A 457 20.08 -12.12 -37.41
N ASP A 458 21.22 -12.04 -38.09
CA ASP A 458 21.52 -12.87 -39.26
C ASP A 458 21.59 -14.38 -38.90
N GLU A 459 22.03 -14.73 -37.68
CA GLU A 459 22.10 -16.12 -37.21
C GLU A 459 20.72 -16.69 -36.80
N LEU A 460 19.92 -15.92 -36.06
CA LEU A 460 18.64 -16.40 -35.50
C LEU A 460 17.46 -16.16 -36.44
N PHE A 461 17.58 -15.20 -37.36
CA PHE A 461 16.56 -14.87 -38.33
C PHE A 461 16.84 -15.66 -39.62
N PRO A 462 15.98 -16.63 -40.00
CA PRO A 462 16.21 -17.41 -41.20
C PRO A 462 16.25 -16.50 -42.43
N GLU A 463 17.25 -16.70 -43.30
CA GLU A 463 17.43 -15.95 -44.56
C GLU A 463 16.18 -15.98 -45.45
N ASN A 464 15.31 -16.98 -45.29
CA ASN A 464 14.02 -17.07 -45.95
C ASN A 464 12.98 -17.83 -45.10
N LEU A 465 11.79 -17.23 -44.98
CA LEU A 465 10.57 -17.91 -44.54
C LEU A 465 10.06 -18.78 -45.70
N LEU A 466 10.31 -20.09 -45.66
CA LEU A 466 9.78 -21.06 -46.63
C LEU A 466 8.30 -21.32 -46.34
N VAL A 467 7.44 -20.36 -46.72
CA VAL A 467 5.99 -20.49 -46.55
C VAL A 467 5.35 -20.70 -47.92
N ALA A 468 4.87 -21.91 -48.21
CA ALA A 468 3.90 -22.13 -49.30
C ALA A 468 2.63 -21.25 -49.15
N ASN A 469 2.36 -20.79 -47.92
CA ASN A 469 1.28 -19.91 -47.52
C ASN A 469 1.78 -18.48 -47.18
N THR A 470 2.61 -17.86 -48.04
CA THR A 470 3.13 -16.49 -47.84
C THR A 470 2.02 -15.48 -47.49
N TYR A 471 0.85 -15.65 -48.11
CA TYR A 471 -0.35 -14.85 -47.81
C TYR A 471 -0.87 -15.05 -46.38
N ASN A 472 -0.81 -16.26 -45.81
CA ASN A 472 -1.25 -16.52 -44.44
C ASN A 472 -0.25 -15.97 -43.42
N ALA A 473 1.06 -16.05 -43.70
CA ALA A 473 2.09 -15.42 -42.86
C ALA A 473 1.97 -13.88 -42.89
N TYR A 474 1.77 -13.29 -44.07
CA TYR A 474 1.46 -11.88 -44.22
C TYR A 474 0.18 -11.50 -43.46
N THR A 475 -0.91 -12.27 -43.64
CA THR A 475 -2.19 -12.03 -42.96
C THR A 475 -2.06 -12.15 -41.44
N PHE A 476 -1.30 -13.13 -40.94
CA PHE A 476 -1.04 -13.27 -39.50
C PHE A 476 -0.24 -12.08 -38.96
N THR A 477 0.82 -11.69 -39.67
CA THR A 477 1.69 -10.56 -39.29
C THR A 477 0.89 -9.26 -39.31
N MET A 478 0.12 -9.01 -40.36
CA MET A 478 -0.77 -7.85 -40.47
C MET A 478 -1.89 -7.89 -39.43
N LYS A 479 -2.46 -9.05 -39.12
CA LYS A 479 -3.46 -9.20 -38.05
C LYS A 479 -2.84 -8.92 -36.68
N LYS A 480 -1.59 -9.32 -36.43
CA LYS A 480 -0.85 -8.98 -35.20
C LYS A 480 -0.54 -7.49 -35.14
N ILE A 481 -0.10 -6.88 -36.24
CA ILE A 481 0.11 -5.43 -36.34
C ILE A 481 -1.21 -4.70 -36.08
N GLU A 482 -2.31 -5.11 -36.71
CA GLU A 482 -3.63 -4.54 -36.50
C GLU A 482 -4.15 -4.75 -35.09
N GLN A 483 -3.96 -5.91 -34.47
CA GLN A 483 -4.36 -6.15 -33.09
C GLN A 483 -3.59 -5.26 -32.13
N THR A 484 -2.28 -5.09 -32.37
CA THR A 484 -1.43 -4.19 -31.59
C THR A 484 -1.82 -2.73 -31.82
N MET A 485 -2.12 -2.32 -33.05
CA MET A 485 -2.65 -0.99 -33.38
C MET A 485 -4.05 -0.76 -32.81
N LYS A 486 -4.93 -1.77 -32.80
CA LYS A 486 -6.25 -1.68 -32.18
C LYS A 486 -6.15 -1.60 -30.66
N LYS A 487 -5.19 -2.30 -30.04
CA LYS A 487 -4.81 -2.08 -28.64
C LYS A 487 -4.33 -0.64 -28.42
N GLN A 488 -3.49 -0.08 -29.31
CA GLN A 488 -3.08 1.33 -29.23
C GLN A 488 -4.28 2.29 -29.27
N VAL A 489 -5.24 2.07 -30.16
CA VAL A 489 -6.44 2.92 -30.29
C VAL A 489 -7.40 2.73 -29.11
N TYR A 490 -7.57 1.52 -28.60
CA TYR A 490 -8.41 1.22 -27.43
C TYR A 490 -7.81 1.82 -26.15
N VAL A 491 -6.51 1.65 -25.96
CA VAL A 491 -5.76 2.24 -24.84
C VAL A 491 -5.77 3.76 -24.91
N ALA A 492 -5.62 4.36 -26.10
CA ALA A 492 -5.75 5.81 -26.28
C ALA A 492 -7.18 6.32 -26.04
N LYS A 493 -8.22 5.61 -26.50
CA LYS A 493 -9.63 6.01 -26.34
C LYS A 493 -10.15 5.87 -24.92
N ASN A 494 -9.83 4.79 -24.21
CA ASN A 494 -10.23 4.64 -22.81
C ASN A 494 -9.52 5.67 -21.91
N ARG A 495 -8.24 5.98 -22.20
CA ARG A 495 -7.49 7.02 -21.48
C ARG A 495 -8.06 8.43 -21.69
N ILE A 496 -8.54 8.77 -22.90
CA ILE A 496 -9.18 10.07 -23.18
C ILE A 496 -10.53 10.19 -22.46
N ASN A 497 -11.31 9.10 -22.37
CA ASN A 497 -12.59 9.09 -21.65
C ASN A 497 -12.40 9.21 -20.12
N ASP A 498 -11.33 8.66 -19.56
CA ASP A 498 -11.01 8.83 -18.13
C ASP A 498 -10.45 10.24 -17.81
N LEU A 499 -9.69 10.84 -18.73
CA LEU A 499 -9.22 12.23 -18.62
C LEU A 499 -10.34 13.28 -18.76
N THR A 500 -11.41 12.97 -19.51
CA THR A 500 -12.58 13.86 -19.64
C THR A 500 -13.54 13.74 -18.47
N ASN A 501 -13.66 12.56 -17.85
CA ASN A 501 -14.44 12.37 -16.62
C ASN A 501 -13.77 12.94 -15.36
N LEU A 502 -12.44 13.14 -15.36
CA LEU A 502 -11.72 13.83 -14.28
C LEU A 502 -11.87 15.36 -14.32
N ASN A 503 -12.26 15.95 -15.46
CA ASN A 503 -12.39 17.39 -15.64
C ASN A 503 -13.84 17.91 -15.60
N GLN A 504 -14.81 17.06 -15.24
CA GLN A 504 -16.19 17.49 -14.95
C GLN A 504 -16.59 17.11 -13.51
N THR A 505 -16.06 17.86 -12.56
CA THR A 505 -16.78 18.16 -11.31
C THR A 505 -16.82 19.67 -11.15
N GLU A 506 -17.79 20.30 -11.82
CA GLU A 506 -18.20 21.65 -11.43
C GLU A 506 -19.12 21.57 -10.18
N PRO A 507 -19.06 22.59 -9.31
CA PRO A 507 -19.69 22.57 -8.00
C PRO A 507 -21.18 22.89 -8.13
N THR A 508 -22.07 22.02 -7.60
CA THR A 508 -23.46 22.42 -7.43
C THR A 508 -23.60 23.22 -6.15
N ASP A 509 -23.72 24.53 -6.35
CA ASP A 509 -24.08 25.53 -5.37
C ASP A 509 -25.32 25.17 -4.55
N SER A 510 -25.23 25.52 -3.28
CA SER A 510 -26.30 25.66 -2.31
C SER A 510 -27.50 26.43 -2.86
N ILE A 511 -28.69 25.83 -2.84
CA ILE A 511 -29.96 26.57 -2.84
C ILE A 511 -30.63 26.39 -1.48
N ASN A 512 -30.55 27.48 -0.72
CA ASN A 512 -31.41 27.80 0.42
C ASN A 512 -32.88 27.52 0.09
N THR A 513 -33.54 26.69 0.91
CA THR A 513 -35.00 26.78 1.06
C THR A 513 -35.35 27.07 2.52
N SER A 514 -35.66 28.35 2.70
CA SER A 514 -36.22 28.98 3.89
C SER A 514 -37.51 28.29 4.34
N ARG A 515 -37.54 27.89 5.62
CA ARG A 515 -38.77 27.67 6.38
C ARG A 515 -39.62 28.95 6.41
N ARG A 516 -40.89 28.87 6.01
CA ARG A 516 -42.01 29.54 6.72
C ARG A 516 -43.33 28.79 6.51
N PRO A 517 -44.25 28.84 7.49
CA PRO A 517 -45.35 27.88 7.65
C PRO A 517 -46.65 28.40 7.02
N ARG A 518 -47.57 27.50 6.68
CA ARG A 518 -48.98 27.86 6.46
C ARG A 518 -49.90 27.00 7.31
N ASN A 519 -50.60 27.71 8.19
CA ASN A 519 -51.73 27.28 9.00
C ASN A 519 -52.83 26.62 8.16
N GLY A 520 -53.43 25.58 8.73
CA GLY A 520 -54.64 24.93 8.26
C GLY A 520 -55.20 23.96 9.31
N ARG A 521 -55.75 24.52 10.40
CA ARG A 521 -56.81 23.96 11.27
C ARG A 521 -57.77 23.04 10.48
N LEU A 522 -58.39 21.95 10.94
CA LEU A 522 -59.02 21.57 12.23
C LEU A 522 -59.67 20.17 11.95
N LYS A 523 -59.53 19.12 12.78
CA LYS A 523 -60.52 18.53 13.74
C LYS A 523 -60.03 17.09 14.05
N PHE A 524 -59.86 16.68 15.31
CA PHE A 524 -60.84 15.92 16.14
C PHE A 524 -61.49 14.75 15.34
N ASP A 525 -61.41 13.47 15.72
CA ASP A 525 -61.63 12.87 17.04
C ASP A 525 -61.03 11.44 17.17
N ALA A 526 -60.78 11.08 18.44
CA ALA A 526 -60.87 9.78 19.13
C ALA A 526 -60.75 8.45 18.33
N MET A 527 -59.75 7.65 18.69
CA MET A 527 -59.86 6.54 19.66
C MET A 527 -58.49 6.12 20.16
#